data_AF-W7JAR8-F1
#
_entry.id   AF-W7JAR8-F1
#
_cell.length_a   1.000
_cell.length_b   1.000
_cell.length_c   1.000
_cell.angle_alpha   90.00
_cell.angle_beta   90.00
_cell.angle_gamma   90.00
#
_symmetry.space_group_name_H-M   'P 1'
#
loop_
_entity.id
_entity.type
_entity.pdbx_description
1 polymer ?
#
loop_
_entity_poly.entity_id
_entity_poly.type
_entity_poly.pdbx_seq_one_letter_code
_entity_poly.pdbx_strand_id
1 'polypeptide(L)'
;MIIKFLIFNLLLYLFRCNTKVNFTYPQNDFLRIDSENIEEAFENNDYWLINLFKGSELISTYSNDITNYNNIKSWIYYITTPLFVGVQDENELKSYETENNIFLTCSENLPADLFDVAKLYKEECYFINITNPDMCTRMNIKTNELHVMSAYNHSTYDLDTLDRELLKLFVNKNRFPLVMKIDHRNFFNIRSSVIMMLLTAILVIHTIYKYYMSYTHNTYIEKEEKSE
;
A
#
# COMPACT_ATOMS: atom_id res chain seq x y z
N MET A 1 -32.78 -6.90 -27.25
CA MET A 1 -31.70 -6.25 -26.46
C MET A 1 -32.25 -5.39 -25.31
N ILE A 2 -33.31 -4.61 -25.53
CA ILE A 2 -33.92 -3.68 -24.54
C ILE A 2 -34.48 -4.38 -23.28
N ILE A 3 -35.12 -5.54 -23.42
CA ILE A 3 -35.73 -6.27 -22.29
C ILE A 3 -34.66 -6.77 -21.30
N LYS A 4 -33.49 -7.21 -21.79
CA LYS A 4 -32.37 -7.64 -20.94
C LYS A 4 -31.76 -6.46 -20.15
N PHE A 5 -31.75 -5.26 -20.75
CA PHE A 5 -31.25 -4.05 -20.11
C PHE A 5 -32.18 -3.52 -19.01
N LEU A 6 -33.50 -3.68 -19.20
CA LEU A 6 -34.52 -3.37 -18.20
C LEU A 6 -34.47 -4.33 -17.00
N ILE A 7 -34.32 -5.63 -17.24
CA ILE A 7 -34.21 -6.64 -16.16
C ILE A 7 -32.94 -6.41 -15.33
N PHE A 8 -31.82 -6.05 -15.98
CA PHE A 8 -30.56 -5.75 -15.28
C PHE A 8 -30.64 -4.48 -14.41
N ASN A 9 -31.31 -3.42 -14.90
CA ASN A 9 -31.54 -2.22 -14.10
C ASN A 9 -32.54 -2.45 -12.95
N LEU A 10 -33.55 -3.31 -13.16
CA LEU A 10 -34.48 -3.70 -12.10
C LEU A 10 -33.76 -4.49 -10.98
N LEU A 11 -32.85 -5.40 -11.35
CA LEU A 11 -32.00 -6.14 -10.42
C LEU A 11 -31.07 -5.20 -9.63
N LEU A 12 -30.46 -4.20 -10.28
CA LEU A 12 -29.63 -3.19 -9.60
C LEU A 12 -30.44 -2.32 -8.63
N TYR A 13 -31.72 -2.08 -8.91
CA TYR A 13 -32.61 -1.34 -8.03
C TYR A 13 -32.98 -2.15 -6.77
N LEU A 14 -33.09 -3.47 -6.88
CA LEU A 14 -33.30 -4.37 -5.74
C LEU A 14 -32.06 -4.52 -4.84
N PHE A 15 -30.86 -4.25 -5.36
CA PHE A 15 -29.62 -4.17 -4.56
C PHE A 15 -29.40 -2.82 -3.88
N ARG A 16 -30.24 -1.80 -4.14
CA ARG A 16 -30.34 -0.61 -3.27
C ARG A 16 -31.18 -0.95 -2.04
N CYS A 17 -30.77 -1.96 -1.28
CA CYS A 17 -31.20 -2.11 0.09
C CYS A 17 -30.71 -0.89 0.87
N ASN A 18 -31.66 -0.09 1.33
CA ASN A 18 -31.44 1.03 2.23
C ASN A 18 -31.06 0.44 3.59
N THR A 19 -29.81 0.02 3.75
CA THR A 19 -29.26 -0.54 4.98
C THR A 19 -28.98 0.58 5.97
N LYS A 20 -30.04 1.22 6.48
CA LYS A 20 -29.99 1.84 7.82
C LYS A 20 -29.98 0.71 8.83
N VAL A 21 -28.85 0.03 8.96
CA VAL A 21 -28.69 -0.97 10.00
C VAL A 21 -28.04 -0.30 11.19
N ASN A 22 -28.89 0.14 12.13
CA ASN A 22 -28.46 0.36 13.50
C ASN A 22 -28.26 -1.01 14.13
N PHE A 23 -27.12 -1.66 13.86
CA PHE A 23 -26.66 -2.74 14.71
C PHE A 23 -26.11 -2.10 15.99
N THR A 24 -26.89 -2.13 17.06
CA THR A 24 -26.34 -2.02 18.42
C THR A 24 -25.52 -3.29 18.65
N TYR A 25 -24.21 -3.20 18.38
CA TYR A 25 -23.26 -4.22 18.80
C TYR A 25 -23.25 -4.26 20.33
N PRO A 26 -23.41 -5.42 20.97
CA PRO A 26 -23.11 -5.55 22.39
C PRO A 26 -21.62 -5.27 22.58
N GLN A 27 -21.29 -4.08 23.10
CA GLN A 27 -19.96 -3.80 23.61
C GLN A 27 -19.79 -4.60 24.88
N ASN A 28 -19.35 -5.85 24.76
CA ASN A 28 -18.74 -6.52 25.89
C ASN A 28 -17.43 -5.80 26.22
N ASP A 29 -17.11 -5.78 27.51
CA ASP A 29 -16.03 -5.00 28.12
C ASP A 29 -14.78 -4.90 27.25
N PHE A 30 -14.15 -3.71 27.28
CA PHE A 30 -12.81 -3.49 26.75
C PHE A 30 -11.87 -4.59 27.28
N LEU A 31 -11.64 -5.63 26.48
CA LEU A 31 -10.66 -6.67 26.77
C LEU A 31 -9.30 -5.98 26.75
N ARG A 32 -8.79 -5.68 27.95
CA ARG A 32 -7.43 -5.22 28.14
C ARG A 32 -6.53 -6.43 27.89
N ILE A 33 -6.13 -6.58 26.63
CA ILE A 33 -5.24 -7.65 26.20
C ILE A 33 -3.81 -7.30 26.61
N ASP A 34 -3.20 -8.16 27.41
CA ASP A 34 -1.78 -8.13 27.76
C ASP A 34 -1.11 -9.47 27.38
N SER A 35 0.19 -9.60 27.66
CA SER A 35 0.94 -10.80 27.27
C SER A 35 0.44 -12.09 27.94
N GLU A 36 -0.30 -11.99 29.03
CA GLU A 36 -0.73 -13.14 29.84
C GLU A 36 -2.10 -13.66 29.41
N ASN A 37 -2.97 -12.81 28.85
CA ASN A 37 -4.34 -13.18 28.48
C ASN A 37 -4.62 -13.21 26.97
N ILE A 38 -3.60 -12.96 26.12
CA ILE A 38 -3.77 -12.82 24.67
C ILE A 38 -4.33 -14.09 24.01
N GLU A 39 -3.93 -15.26 24.48
CA GLU A 39 -4.35 -16.55 23.91
C GLU A 39 -5.83 -16.82 24.25
N GLU A 40 -6.22 -16.65 25.52
CA GLU A 40 -7.59 -16.82 25.98
C GLU A 40 -8.57 -15.79 25.37
N ALA A 41 -8.11 -14.55 25.18
CA ALA A 41 -8.92 -13.48 24.59
C ALA A 41 -9.21 -13.72 23.10
N PHE A 42 -8.32 -14.42 22.37
CA PHE A 42 -8.51 -14.73 20.95
C PHE A 42 -9.23 -16.06 20.72
N GLU A 43 -9.03 -17.07 21.57
CA GLU A 43 -9.77 -18.34 21.47
C GLU A 43 -11.26 -18.19 21.74
N ASN A 44 -11.65 -17.28 22.63
CA ASN A 44 -13.04 -17.04 23.02
C ASN A 44 -13.73 -15.89 22.26
N ASN A 45 -13.09 -15.34 21.21
CA ASN A 45 -13.64 -14.20 20.48
C ASN A 45 -14.62 -14.64 19.40
N ASP A 46 -15.92 -14.59 19.71
CA ASP A 46 -17.01 -14.88 18.77
C ASP A 46 -17.21 -13.79 17.69
N TYR A 47 -16.46 -12.68 17.72
CA TYR A 47 -16.68 -11.52 16.85
C TYR A 47 -15.71 -11.48 15.67
N TRP A 48 -16.24 -11.17 14.47
CA TRP A 48 -15.49 -11.01 13.21
C TRP A 48 -14.67 -9.71 13.11
N LEU A 49 -14.36 -9.05 14.23
CA LEU A 49 -13.69 -7.75 14.20
C LEU A 49 -12.85 -7.50 15.46
N ILE A 50 -11.56 -7.23 15.29
CA ILE A 50 -10.66 -6.77 16.36
C ILE A 50 -10.33 -5.29 16.11
N ASN A 51 -10.50 -4.46 17.13
CA ASN A 51 -10.09 -3.06 17.09
C ASN A 51 -8.88 -2.86 18.01
N LEU A 52 -7.78 -2.36 17.46
CA LEU A 52 -6.58 -2.00 18.22
C LEU A 52 -6.60 -0.52 18.56
N PHE A 53 -6.46 -0.21 19.85
CA PHE A 53 -6.42 1.15 20.37
C PHE A 53 -5.05 1.48 20.98
N LYS A 54 -4.63 2.74 20.89
CA LYS A 54 -3.53 3.32 21.67
C LYS A 54 -4.08 4.46 22.49
N GLY A 55 -4.21 4.24 23.79
CA GLY A 55 -4.99 5.15 24.64
C GLY A 55 -6.46 5.14 24.21
N SER A 56 -6.99 6.31 23.85
CA SER A 56 -8.37 6.48 23.37
C SER A 56 -8.51 6.46 21.84
N GLU A 57 -7.41 6.38 21.09
CA GLU A 57 -7.41 6.44 19.63
C GLU A 57 -7.46 5.04 19.01
N LEU A 58 -8.38 4.83 18.06
CA LEU A 58 -8.43 3.61 17.24
C LEU A 58 -7.32 3.65 16.20
N ILE A 59 -6.35 2.72 16.30
CA ILE A 59 -5.20 2.64 15.40
C ILE A 59 -5.51 1.82 14.14
N SER A 60 -6.20 0.70 14.31
CA SER A 60 -6.48 -0.25 13.23
C SER A 60 -7.61 -1.19 13.60
N THR A 61 -8.33 -1.63 12.58
CA THR A 61 -9.34 -2.68 12.67
C THR A 61 -8.88 -3.88 11.84
N TYR A 62 -9.02 -5.08 12.39
CA TYR A 62 -8.75 -6.35 11.73
C TYR A 62 -10.04 -7.16 11.62
N SER A 63 -10.38 -7.59 10.41
CA SER A 63 -11.61 -8.36 10.15
C SER A 63 -11.37 -9.58 9.26
N ASN A 64 -10.10 -9.97 9.08
CA ASN A 64 -9.72 -11.17 8.32
C ASN A 64 -9.85 -12.43 9.19
N ASP A 65 -9.27 -13.56 8.80
CA ASP A 65 -9.32 -14.83 9.54
C ASP A 65 -8.78 -14.71 10.99
N ILE A 66 -9.69 -14.41 11.92
CA ILE A 66 -9.43 -14.14 13.34
C ILE A 66 -9.07 -15.42 14.09
N THR A 67 -9.38 -16.57 13.50
CA THR A 67 -9.00 -17.86 14.06
C THR A 67 -7.53 -18.19 13.78
N ASN A 68 -6.89 -17.45 12.88
CA ASN A 68 -5.48 -17.63 12.55
C ASN A 68 -4.58 -16.72 13.40
N TYR A 69 -4.12 -17.27 14.53
CA TYR A 69 -3.21 -16.60 15.46
C TYR A 69 -1.97 -15.98 14.79
N ASN A 70 -1.37 -16.66 13.81
CA ASN A 70 -0.18 -16.13 13.11
C ASN A 70 -0.50 -14.85 12.33
N ASN A 71 -1.66 -14.78 11.68
CA ASN A 71 -2.07 -13.60 10.93
C ASN A 71 -2.37 -12.41 11.85
N ILE A 72 -3.01 -12.66 13.00
CA ILE A 72 -3.23 -11.63 14.03
C ILE A 72 -1.90 -11.13 14.56
N LYS A 73 -0.97 -12.04 14.89
CA LYS A 73 0.36 -11.67 15.39
C LYS A 73 1.13 -10.83 14.39
N SER A 74 1.12 -11.20 13.11
CA SER A 74 1.70 -10.40 12.03
C SER A 74 1.03 -9.03 11.87
N TRP A 75 -0.30 -8.97 11.98
CA TRP A 75 -1.03 -7.71 11.93
C TRP A 75 -0.68 -6.80 13.11
N ILE A 76 -0.71 -7.31 14.35
CA ILE A 76 -0.32 -6.55 15.55
C ILE A 76 1.10 -6.04 15.38
N TYR A 77 2.05 -6.92 15.03
CA TYR A 77 3.44 -6.55 14.80
C TYR A 77 3.55 -5.41 13.78
N TYR A 78 2.88 -5.53 12.64
CA TYR A 78 2.86 -4.53 11.57
C TYR A 78 2.26 -3.18 11.96
N ILE A 79 1.26 -3.17 12.85
CA ILE A 79 0.64 -1.93 13.34
C ILE A 79 1.45 -1.31 14.48
N THR A 80 2.09 -2.13 15.33
CA THR A 80 2.90 -1.65 16.46
C THR A 80 4.34 -1.34 16.08
N THR A 81 4.81 -1.78 14.91
CA THR A 81 6.16 -1.47 14.43
C THR A 81 6.27 0.05 14.28
N PRO A 82 7.26 0.69 14.93
CA PRO A 82 7.42 2.13 14.85
C PRO A 82 7.68 2.54 13.41
N LEU A 83 6.88 3.47 12.89
CA LEU A 83 7.04 4.01 11.53
C LEU A 83 8.38 4.70 11.35
N PHE A 84 8.87 5.37 12.39
CA PHE A 84 10.22 5.94 12.45
C PHE A 84 11.06 5.13 13.42
N VAL A 85 12.09 4.48 12.90
CA VAL A 85 13.04 3.75 13.73
C VAL A 85 14.05 4.73 14.30
N GLY A 86 14.25 4.71 15.62
CA GLY A 86 15.29 5.50 16.28
C GLY A 86 16.66 4.85 16.10
N VAL A 87 17.65 5.59 15.61
CA VAL A 87 19.02 5.11 15.40
C VAL A 87 20.02 6.04 16.08
N GLN A 88 20.99 5.44 16.80
CA GLN A 88 21.98 6.17 17.60
C GLN A 88 23.37 6.20 16.95
N ASP A 89 23.69 5.23 16.09
CA ASP A 89 24.99 5.11 15.44
C ASP A 89 24.94 4.62 13.99
N GLU A 90 26.08 4.73 13.29
CA GLU A 90 26.22 4.40 11.87
C GLU A 90 26.17 2.88 11.59
N ASN A 91 26.48 2.03 12.57
CA ASN A 91 26.40 0.57 12.38
C ASN A 91 24.95 0.10 12.44
N GLU A 92 24.17 0.67 13.36
CA GLU A 92 22.71 0.50 13.39
C GLU A 92 22.11 0.99 12.07
N LEU A 93 22.50 2.17 11.58
CA LEU A 93 22.02 2.70 10.30
C LEU A 93 22.33 1.76 9.12
N LYS A 94 23.53 1.18 9.06
CA LYS A 94 23.93 0.21 8.02
C LYS A 94 23.06 -1.04 7.99
N SER A 95 22.49 -1.45 9.11
CA SER A 95 21.58 -2.61 9.15
C SER A 95 20.29 -2.40 8.35
N TYR A 96 19.94 -1.14 8.07
CA TYR A 96 18.78 -0.76 7.27
C TYR A 96 19.13 -0.46 5.81
N GLU A 97 20.41 -0.49 5.41
CA GLU A 97 20.80 -0.28 4.02
C GLU A 97 20.13 -1.33 3.12
N THR A 98 19.33 -0.85 2.18
CA THR A 98 18.72 -1.67 1.15
C THR A 98 19.08 -1.14 -0.23
N GLU A 99 18.59 -1.81 -1.28
CA GLU A 99 18.68 -1.28 -2.64
C GLU A 99 17.81 -0.02 -2.84
N ASN A 100 16.79 0.18 -2.00
CA ASN A 100 15.94 1.35 -2.01
C ASN A 100 16.54 2.49 -1.18
N ASN A 101 16.06 3.70 -1.43
CA ASN A 101 16.51 4.86 -0.68
C ASN A 101 15.91 4.86 0.74
N ILE A 102 16.65 5.40 1.69
CA ILE A 102 16.23 5.55 3.08
C ILE A 102 15.89 7.03 3.33
N PHE A 103 14.82 7.27 4.07
CA PHE A 103 14.43 8.61 4.50
C PHE A 103 14.89 8.83 5.93
N LEU A 104 15.72 9.84 6.13
CA LEU A 104 16.34 10.20 7.40
C LEU A 104 15.78 11.52 7.92
N THR A 105 15.60 11.62 9.22
CA THR A 105 15.23 12.85 9.92
C THR A 105 16.02 12.94 11.22
N CYS A 106 16.17 14.16 11.74
CA CYS A 106 16.89 14.47 12.97
C CYS A 106 16.01 15.34 13.87
N SER A 107 14.79 14.90 14.17
CA SER A 107 13.83 15.70 14.93
C SER A 107 13.35 14.97 16.17
N GLU A 108 13.29 15.69 17.28
CA GLU A 108 12.63 15.22 18.50
C GLU A 108 11.10 15.19 18.33
N ASN A 109 10.55 16.10 17.52
CA ASN A 109 9.12 16.23 17.26
C ASN A 109 8.84 16.13 15.76
N LEU A 110 8.33 14.97 15.34
CA LEU A 110 7.96 14.72 13.96
C LEU A 110 6.53 15.19 13.70
N PRO A 111 6.27 15.94 12.60
CA PRO A 111 4.93 16.41 12.27
C PRO A 111 3.99 15.24 11.91
N ALA A 112 2.71 15.37 12.27
CA ALA A 112 1.72 14.30 12.06
C ALA A 112 1.56 13.92 10.57
N ASP A 113 1.57 14.90 9.68
CA ASP A 113 1.47 14.67 8.23
C ASP A 113 2.63 13.84 7.68
N LEU A 114 3.82 13.93 8.28
CA LEU A 114 4.96 13.10 7.91
C LEU A 114 4.73 11.63 8.29
N PHE A 115 4.12 11.36 9.44
CA PHE A 115 3.71 10.00 9.81
C PHE A 115 2.65 9.45 8.86
N ASP A 116 1.67 10.26 8.49
CA ASP A 116 0.62 9.88 7.55
C ASP A 116 1.18 9.48 6.18
N VAL A 117 2.13 10.24 5.66
CA VAL A 117 2.81 9.90 4.40
C VAL A 117 3.70 8.68 4.58
N ALA A 118 4.51 8.59 5.64
CA ALA A 118 5.38 7.45 5.88
C ALA A 118 4.60 6.12 5.96
N LYS A 119 3.39 6.15 6.57
CA LYS A 119 2.50 4.99 6.64
C LYS A 119 2.10 4.43 5.28
N LEU A 120 2.01 5.28 4.24
CA LEU A 120 1.69 4.84 2.87
C LEU A 120 2.83 4.06 2.20
N TYR A 121 4.07 4.29 2.61
CA TYR A 121 5.27 3.76 1.96
C TYR A 121 6.06 2.78 2.84
N LYS A 122 5.54 2.43 4.01
CA LYS A 122 6.27 1.64 5.03
C LYS A 122 6.67 0.22 4.60
N GLU A 123 6.05 -0.32 3.56
CA GLU A 123 6.42 -1.64 3.00
C GLU A 123 7.57 -1.54 1.99
N GLU A 124 7.80 -0.35 1.44
CA GLU A 124 8.77 -0.11 0.37
C GLU A 124 10.02 0.64 0.85
N CYS A 125 9.88 1.45 1.91
CA CYS A 125 10.88 2.40 2.37
C CYS A 125 11.06 2.37 3.88
N TYR A 126 12.30 2.55 4.32
CA TYR A 126 12.62 2.82 5.72
C TYR A 126 12.59 4.32 6.00
N PHE A 127 11.89 4.68 7.06
CA PHE A 127 11.92 6.00 7.67
C PHE A 127 12.66 5.89 9.01
N ILE A 128 13.75 6.63 9.14
CA ILE A 128 14.66 6.53 10.28
C ILE A 128 14.81 7.91 10.91
N ASN A 129 14.65 7.97 12.22
CA ASN A 129 14.97 9.15 13.02
C ASN A 129 16.33 8.94 13.68
N ILE A 130 17.32 9.74 13.30
CA ILE A 130 18.61 9.74 13.99
C ILE A 130 18.44 10.54 15.27
N THR A 131 18.51 9.83 16.38
CA THR A 131 18.28 10.41 17.72
C THR A 131 19.56 10.98 18.32
N ASN A 132 20.72 10.71 17.71
CA ASN A 132 22.02 11.22 18.15
C ASN A 132 22.37 12.55 17.42
N PRO A 133 22.41 13.69 18.12
CA PRO A 133 22.67 15.00 17.51
C PRO A 133 24.05 15.12 16.86
N ASP A 134 25.06 14.44 17.42
CA ASP A 134 26.42 14.47 16.88
C ASP A 134 26.46 13.77 15.51
N MET A 135 25.71 12.68 15.36
CA MET A 135 25.58 11.96 14.10
C MET A 135 24.84 12.80 13.06
N CYS A 136 23.75 13.47 13.44
CA CYS A 136 23.04 14.41 12.58
C CYS A 136 23.97 15.51 12.05
N THR A 137 24.82 16.06 12.93
CA THR A 137 25.80 17.08 12.55
C THR A 137 26.86 16.54 11.59
N ARG A 138 27.42 15.34 11.86
CA ARG A 138 28.40 14.70 10.95
C ARG A 138 27.82 14.41 9.57
N MET A 139 26.55 13.98 9.52
CA MET A 139 25.84 13.69 8.28
C MET A 139 25.25 14.93 7.61
N ASN A 140 25.39 16.11 8.22
CA ASN A 140 24.85 17.38 7.74
C ASN A 140 23.32 17.34 7.50
N ILE A 141 22.59 16.65 8.39
CA ILE A 141 21.14 16.55 8.35
C ILE A 141 20.56 17.57 9.33
N LYS A 142 19.72 18.48 8.84
CA LYS A 142 19.05 19.47 9.69
C LYS A 142 17.82 18.88 10.38
N THR A 143 17.45 19.51 11.49
CA THR A 143 16.33 19.06 12.33
C THR A 143 14.96 19.23 11.65
N ASN A 144 14.85 20.18 10.72
CA ASN A 144 13.64 20.48 9.96
C ASN A 144 13.66 19.89 8.54
N GLU A 145 14.51 18.90 8.26
CA GLU A 145 14.61 18.33 6.92
C GLU A 145 14.37 16.81 6.93
N LEU A 146 13.62 16.34 5.94
CA LEU A 146 13.59 14.93 5.56
C LEU A 146 14.64 14.69 4.47
N HIS A 147 15.69 13.97 4.83
CA HIS A 147 16.85 13.73 3.99
C HIS A 147 16.78 12.36 3.32
N VAL A 148 17.06 12.28 2.01
CA VAL A 148 17.11 11.02 1.26
C VAL A 148 18.55 10.52 1.21
N MET A 149 18.80 9.38 1.85
CA MET A 149 20.05 8.65 1.70
C MET A 149 19.91 7.70 0.50
N SER A 150 20.67 7.98 -0.56
CA SER A 150 20.77 7.12 -1.74
C SER A 150 22.24 6.89 -2.11
N ALA A 151 22.48 5.91 -2.98
CA ALA A 151 23.82 5.58 -3.45
C ALA A 151 24.47 6.66 -4.34
N TYR A 152 23.70 7.60 -4.93
CA TYR A 152 24.21 8.48 -5.98
C TYR A 152 23.79 9.96 -5.87
N ASN A 153 22.69 10.28 -5.20
CA ASN A 153 22.24 11.67 -5.05
C ASN A 153 21.40 11.90 -3.78
N HIS A 154 21.73 12.95 -3.04
CA HIS A 154 20.96 13.33 -1.86
C HIS A 154 19.90 14.35 -2.24
N SER A 155 18.69 14.16 -1.73
CA SER A 155 17.59 15.12 -1.86
C SER A 155 17.04 15.41 -0.48
N THR A 156 16.67 16.65 -0.23
CA THR A 156 16.07 17.07 1.04
C THR A 156 14.69 17.65 0.79
N TYR A 157 13.82 17.49 1.78
CA TYR A 157 12.52 18.13 1.84
C TYR A 157 12.43 18.92 3.14
N ASP A 158 12.05 20.18 3.01
CA ASP A 158 11.88 21.08 4.15
C ASP A 158 10.55 20.79 4.87
N LEU A 159 10.64 20.40 6.13
CA LEU A 159 9.51 20.09 7.00
C LEU A 159 8.86 21.35 7.57
N ASP A 160 9.47 22.53 7.48
CA ASP A 160 8.84 23.79 7.90
C ASP A 160 7.80 24.27 6.88
N THR A 161 8.00 23.94 5.60
CA THR A 161 7.07 24.25 4.50
C THR A 161 6.19 23.06 4.13
N LEU A 162 5.90 22.19 5.11
CA LEU A 162 5.24 20.91 4.89
C LEU A 162 3.84 21.07 4.27
N ASP A 163 3.71 20.58 3.04
CA ASP A 163 2.44 20.25 2.40
C ASP A 163 2.36 18.73 2.14
N ARG A 164 1.23 18.12 2.48
CA ARG A 164 1.05 16.66 2.42
C ARG A 164 1.17 16.10 1.00
N GLU A 165 0.63 16.79 -0.01
CA GLU A 165 0.68 16.33 -1.40
C GLU A 165 2.10 16.48 -1.97
N LEU A 166 2.79 17.59 -1.65
CA LEU A 166 4.18 17.78 -2.04
C LEU A 166 5.11 16.74 -1.38
N LEU A 167 4.90 16.44 -0.10
CA LEU A 167 5.65 15.42 0.61
C LEU A 167 5.43 14.03 0.01
N LYS A 168 4.18 13.70 -0.34
CA LYS A 168 3.85 12.43 -1.02
C LYS A 168 4.53 12.33 -2.38
N LEU A 169 4.51 13.40 -3.17
CA LEU A 169 5.21 13.47 -4.45
C LEU A 169 6.73 13.32 -4.27
N PHE A 170 7.29 13.96 -3.25
CA PHE A 170 8.71 13.86 -2.92
C PHE A 170 9.12 12.43 -2.57
N VAL A 171 8.39 11.77 -1.67
CA VAL A 171 8.66 10.38 -1.27
C VAL A 171 8.51 9.45 -2.47
N ASN A 172 7.43 9.58 -3.24
CA ASN A 172 7.19 8.75 -4.42
C ASN A 172 8.27 8.89 -5.50
N LYS A 173 8.80 10.11 -5.69
CA LYS A 173 9.89 10.39 -6.63
C LYS A 173 11.22 9.78 -6.16
N ASN A 174 11.46 9.80 -4.85
CA ASN A 174 12.74 9.44 -4.27
C ASN A 174 12.78 8.07 -3.60
N ARG A 175 11.72 7.26 -3.68
CA ARG A 175 11.70 5.91 -3.07
C ARG A 175 12.70 4.95 -3.71
N PHE A 176 12.93 5.09 -5.01
CA PHE A 176 13.86 4.26 -5.76
C PHE A 176 15.14 5.03 -6.09
N PRO A 177 16.31 4.36 -6.13
CA PRO A 177 17.53 4.99 -6.58
C PRO A 177 17.39 5.45 -8.04
N LEU A 178 17.95 6.62 -8.35
CA LEU A 178 17.96 7.18 -9.71
C LEU A 178 18.60 6.22 -10.72
N VAL A 179 19.59 5.45 -10.27
CA VAL A 179 20.23 4.39 -11.04
C VAL A 179 19.95 3.09 -10.30
N MET A 180 18.95 2.34 -10.75
CA MET A 180 18.69 0.99 -10.26
C MET A 180 19.86 0.11 -10.69
N LYS A 181 20.53 -0.54 -9.73
CA LYS A 181 21.53 -1.55 -10.05
C LYS A 181 20.83 -2.65 -10.83
N ILE A 182 21.24 -2.86 -12.08
CA ILE A 182 20.72 -3.96 -12.89
C ILE A 182 21.40 -5.24 -12.38
N ASP A 183 20.76 -5.93 -11.45
CA ASP A 183 21.12 -7.29 -11.09
C ASP A 183 20.43 -8.29 -12.03
N HIS A 184 20.86 -9.56 -12.01
CA HIS A 184 20.30 -10.58 -12.90
C HIS A 184 18.78 -10.73 -12.71
N ARG A 185 18.27 -10.57 -11.48
CA ARG A 185 16.84 -10.75 -11.17
C ARG A 185 15.99 -9.61 -11.74
N ASN A 186 16.40 -8.35 -11.55
CA ASN A 186 15.72 -7.19 -12.13
C ASN A 186 15.81 -7.18 -13.65
N PHE A 187 16.94 -7.63 -14.23
CA PHE A 187 17.07 -7.79 -15.68
C PHE A 187 16.04 -8.77 -16.25
N PHE A 188 15.89 -9.95 -15.64
CA PHE A 188 14.88 -10.93 -16.07
C PHE A 188 13.45 -10.42 -15.88
N ASN A 189 13.15 -9.74 -14.78
CA ASN A 189 11.82 -9.17 -14.53
C ASN A 189 11.45 -8.09 -15.55
N ILE A 190 12.37 -7.17 -15.87
CA ILE A 190 12.15 -6.13 -16.88
C ILE A 190 11.97 -6.76 -18.27
N ARG A 191 12.82 -7.72 -18.65
CA ARG A 191 12.71 -8.42 -19.94
C ARG A 191 11.41 -9.21 -20.05
N SER A 192 11.00 -9.91 -19.00
CA SER A 192 9.74 -10.67 -18.94
C SER A 192 8.53 -9.75 -19.07
N SER A 193 8.52 -8.61 -18.37
CA SER A 193 7.45 -7.62 -18.48
C SER A 193 7.27 -7.09 -19.91
N VAL A 194 8.37 -6.78 -20.60
CA VAL A 194 8.34 -6.33 -22.00
C VAL A 194 7.81 -7.43 -22.93
N ILE A 195 8.22 -8.69 -22.73
CA ILE A 195 7.73 -9.84 -23.51
C ILE A 195 6.21 -10.03 -23.29
N MET A 196 5.73 -9.94 -22.04
CA MET A 196 4.30 -10.05 -21.73
C MET A 196 3.47 -8.94 -22.37
N MET A 197 3.98 -7.71 -22.38
CA MET A 197 3.32 -6.59 -23.01
C MET A 197 3.20 -6.78 -24.53
N LEU A 198 4.25 -7.29 -25.19
CA LEU A 198 4.23 -7.62 -26.62
C LEU A 198 3.25 -8.75 -26.95
N LEU A 199 3.26 -9.83 -26.15
CA LEU A 199 2.32 -10.95 -26.34
C LEU A 199 0.87 -10.49 -26.18
N THR A 200 0.61 -9.61 -25.21
CA THR A 200 -0.73 -9.05 -24.98
C THR A 200 -1.16 -8.19 -26.18
N ALA A 201 -0.27 -7.36 -26.72
CA ALA A 201 -0.55 -6.56 -27.91
C ALA A 201 -0.88 -7.44 -29.13
N ILE A 202 -0.12 -8.52 -29.35
CA ILE A 202 -0.40 -9.49 -30.43
C ILE A 202 -1.77 -10.14 -30.25
N LEU A 203 -2.10 -10.53 -29.01
CA LEU A 203 -3.39 -11.15 -28.69
C LEU A 203 -4.57 -10.20 -28.94
N VAL A 204 -4.42 -8.93 -28.57
CA VAL A 204 -5.43 -7.89 -28.85
C VAL A 204 -5.60 -7.70 -30.35
N ILE A 205 -4.51 -7.58 -31.11
CA ILE A 205 -4.56 -7.43 -32.57
C ILE A 205 -5.22 -8.65 -33.22
N HIS A 206 -4.85 -9.86 -32.81
CA HIS A 206 -5.46 -11.10 -33.31
C HIS A 206 -6.96 -11.18 -33.00
N THR A 207 -7.36 -10.75 -31.80
CA THR A 207 -8.77 -10.73 -31.39
C THR A 207 -9.57 -9.72 -32.22
N ILE A 208 -9.04 -8.51 -32.44
CA ILE A 208 -9.64 -7.49 -33.29
C ILE A 208 -9.75 -8.01 -34.74
N TYR A 209 -8.69 -8.61 -35.27
CA TYR A 209 -8.68 -9.16 -36.62
C TYR A 209 -9.72 -10.27 -36.79
N LYS A 210 -9.81 -11.20 -35.84
CA LYS A 210 -10.81 -12.26 -35.83
C LYS A 210 -12.23 -11.71 -35.77
N TYR A 211 -12.46 -10.69 -34.92
CA TYR A 211 -13.75 -10.02 -34.83
C TYR A 211 -14.13 -9.33 -36.14
N TYR A 212 -13.21 -8.60 -36.75
CA TYR A 212 -13.43 -7.93 -38.04
C TYR A 212 -13.73 -8.93 -39.16
N MET A 213 -12.95 -10.01 -39.26
CA MET A 213 -13.18 -11.06 -40.27
C MET A 213 -14.50 -11.80 -40.06
N SER A 214 -14.90 -12.05 -38.81
CA SER A 214 -16.21 -12.65 -38.51
C SER A 214 -17.36 -11.70 -38.84
N TYR A 215 -17.20 -10.40 -38.59
CA TYR A 215 -18.20 -9.39 -38.92
C TYR A 215 -18.39 -9.29 -40.44
N THR A 216 -17.30 -9.18 -41.20
CA THR A 216 -17.37 -9.12 -42.66
C THR A 216 -18.01 -10.38 -43.23
N HIS A 217 -17.59 -11.57 -42.78
CA HIS A 217 -18.16 -12.84 -43.24
C HIS A 217 -19.68 -12.94 -42.98
N ASN A 218 -20.15 -12.55 -41.79
CA ASN A 218 -21.59 -12.55 -41.48
C ASN A 218 -22.37 -11.54 -42.34
N THR A 219 -21.82 -10.35 -42.60
CA THR A 219 -22.47 -9.37 -43.50
C THR A 219 -22.51 -9.81 -44.97
N TYR A 220 -21.62 -10.68 -45.43
CA TYR A 220 -21.70 -11.25 -46.78
C TYR A 220 -22.83 -12.28 -46.87
N ILE A 221 -22.93 -13.19 -45.90
CA ILE A 221 -24.00 -14.20 -45.85
C ILE A 221 -25.39 -13.55 -45.76
N GLU A 222 -25.53 -12.51 -44.91
CA GLU A 222 -26.81 -11.80 -44.73
C GLU A 222 -27.24 -10.99 -45.98
N LYS A 223 -26.31 -10.68 -46.89
CA LYS A 223 -26.61 -10.07 -48.19
C LYS A 223 -27.03 -11.09 -49.23
N GLU A 224 -26.45 -12.28 -49.23
CA GLU A 224 -26.85 -13.37 -50.13
C GLU A 224 -28.27 -13.84 -49.82
N GLU A 225 -28.62 -14.05 -48.53
CA GLU A 225 -29.97 -14.47 -48.12
C GLU A 225 -31.08 -13.43 -48.39
N LYS A 226 -30.74 -12.15 -48.58
CA LYS A 226 -31.70 -11.10 -48.97
C LYS A 226 -31.85 -10.93 -50.47
N SER A 227 -31.03 -11.63 -51.27
CA SER A 227 -31.03 -11.55 -52.73
C SER A 227 -31.68 -12.75 -53.43
N GLU A 228 -32.10 -13.76 -52.67
CA GLU A 228 -33.06 -14.82 -53.07
C GLU A 228 -34.49 -14.45 -52.69
#